data_AF-A0A5M3Q0X4-F1
#
_entry.id   AF-A0A5M3Q0X4-F1
#
_cell.length_a   1.000
_cell.length_b   1.000
_cell.length_c   1.000
_cell.angle_alpha   90.00
_cell.angle_beta   90.00
_cell.angle_gamma   90.00
#
_symmetry.space_group_name_H-M   'P 1'
#
loop_
_entity.id
_entity.type
_entity.pdbx_description
1 polymer ?
#
loop_
_entity_poly.entity_id
_entity_poly.type
_entity_poly.pdbx_seq_one_letter_code
_entity_poly.pdbx_strand_id
1 'polypeptide(L)'
;MATEADIRAMGEDVIKISFSGEKRNETFVIDNIDDLLRLRVSREVKQPISRLMTAMLISKKPASGETLKYISATIPKDVVAASLEINPTNLSKLYRRPALSRTQTEELDSLTLVWKDAFYGLFSGNSEAMTRWLETPVPALNGVTPRSLMGTLSGRRVLEGYIQDLKFGDYS
;
A
#
# COMPACT_ATOMS: atom_id res chain seq x y z
N MET A 1 -3.92 -4.57 -23.11
CA MET A 1 -4.86 -5.68 -22.85
C MET A 1 -4.84 -5.99 -21.36
N ALA A 2 -6.00 -5.94 -20.70
CA ALA A 2 -6.10 -6.02 -19.25
C ALA A 2 -6.06 -7.47 -18.77
N THR A 3 -5.10 -7.78 -17.91
CA THR A 3 -4.98 -9.02 -17.13
C THR A 3 -6.18 -9.17 -16.18
N GLU A 4 -6.91 -10.28 -16.28
CA GLU A 4 -7.97 -10.69 -15.37
C GLU A 4 -7.34 -11.50 -14.22
N ALA A 5 -7.59 -11.10 -12.98
CA ALA A 5 -6.99 -11.71 -11.81
C ALA A 5 -8.06 -12.34 -10.93
N ASP A 6 -8.20 -13.66 -10.91
CA ASP A 6 -9.19 -14.34 -10.07
C ASP A 6 -8.70 -14.48 -8.62
N ILE A 7 -9.48 -13.96 -7.66
CA ILE A 7 -9.30 -14.18 -6.23
C ILE A 7 -10.20 -15.32 -5.75
N ARG A 8 -9.61 -16.41 -5.22
CA ARG A 8 -10.35 -17.47 -4.51
C ARG A 8 -9.80 -17.67 -3.10
N ALA A 9 -10.67 -17.59 -2.09
CA ALA A 9 -10.36 -18.01 -0.73
C ALA A 9 -10.44 -19.54 -0.64
N MET A 10 -9.39 -20.20 -0.14
CA MET A 10 -9.43 -21.64 0.16
C MET A 10 -8.81 -21.89 1.54
N GLY A 11 -9.62 -22.39 2.48
CA GLY A 11 -9.27 -22.36 3.91
C GLY A 11 -9.36 -20.94 4.46
N GLU A 12 -9.57 -20.78 5.77
CA GLU A 12 -10.00 -19.51 6.36
C GLU A 12 -9.06 -18.31 6.12
N ASP A 13 -7.83 -18.51 5.59
CA ASP A 13 -6.80 -17.47 5.64
C ASP A 13 -5.78 -17.45 4.48
N VAL A 14 -6.08 -18.06 3.33
CA VAL A 14 -5.16 -18.06 2.18
C VAL A 14 -5.83 -17.39 0.98
N ILE A 15 -5.17 -16.37 0.42
CA ILE A 15 -5.62 -15.69 -0.80
C ILE A 15 -4.77 -16.17 -1.96
N LYS A 16 -5.40 -16.72 -3.00
CA LYS A 16 -4.74 -16.94 -4.28
C LYS A 16 -5.08 -15.82 -5.24
N ILE A 17 -4.07 -15.19 -5.82
CA ILE A 17 -4.20 -14.16 -6.85
C ILE A 17 -3.50 -14.69 -8.10
N SER A 18 -4.28 -14.98 -9.13
CA SER A 18 -3.75 -15.38 -10.43
C SER A 18 -3.51 -14.14 -11.29
N PHE A 19 -2.38 -14.08 -12.00
CA PHE A 19 -2.10 -13.07 -13.01
C PHE A 19 -1.96 -13.77 -14.36
N SER A 20 -2.82 -13.43 -15.32
CA SER A 20 -2.83 -14.01 -16.67
C SER A 20 -1.99 -13.18 -17.67
N GLY A 21 -0.67 -13.37 -17.70
CA GLY A 21 0.21 -12.68 -18.66
C GLY A 21 0.31 -13.40 -20.03
N GLU A 22 0.74 -12.68 -21.08
CA GLU A 22 0.90 -13.21 -22.46
C GLU A 22 1.76 -14.48 -22.59
N LYS A 23 2.60 -14.81 -21.59
CA LYS A 23 3.50 -15.98 -21.65
C LYS A 23 3.44 -16.93 -20.45
N ARG A 24 2.87 -16.55 -19.30
CA ARG A 24 2.70 -17.43 -18.12
C ARG A 24 1.57 -16.95 -17.20
N ASN A 25 0.82 -17.92 -16.67
CA ASN A 25 -0.04 -17.72 -15.51
C ASN A 25 0.81 -17.80 -14.25
N GLU A 26 0.94 -16.69 -13.51
CA GLU A 26 1.58 -16.69 -12.19
C GLU A 26 0.49 -16.68 -11.12
N THR A 27 0.54 -17.64 -10.19
CA THR A 27 -0.33 -17.66 -9.01
C THR A 27 0.46 -17.21 -7.79
N PHE A 28 0.03 -16.11 -7.19
CA PHE A 28 0.55 -15.63 -5.91
C PHE A 28 -0.33 -16.15 -4.79
N VAL A 29 0.32 -16.73 -3.79
CA VAL A 29 -0.33 -17.14 -2.55
C VAL A 29 0.03 -16.09 -1.51
N ILE A 30 -0.97 -15.45 -0.93
CA ILE A 30 -0.83 -14.59 0.24
C ILE A 30 -1.25 -15.45 1.43
N ASP A 31 -0.28 -15.84 2.25
CA ASP A 31 -0.52 -16.61 3.47
C ASP A 31 -0.29 -15.78 4.75
N ASN A 32 0.32 -14.61 4.60
CA ASN A 32 0.65 -13.71 5.69
C ASN A 32 0.58 -12.23 5.25
N ILE A 33 0.69 -11.32 6.23
CA ILE A 33 0.62 -9.88 5.96
C ILE A 33 1.83 -9.35 5.19
N ASP A 34 3.02 -9.96 5.33
CA ASP A 34 4.22 -9.56 4.59
C ASP A 34 4.02 -9.70 3.08
N ASP A 35 3.42 -10.81 2.63
CA ASP A 35 3.12 -11.06 1.23
C ASP A 35 2.15 -10.01 0.68
N LEU A 36 1.10 -9.71 1.45
CA LEU A 36 0.09 -8.71 1.07
C LEU A 36 0.72 -7.32 0.91
N LEU A 37 1.49 -6.87 1.91
CA LEU A 37 2.10 -5.54 1.87
C LEU A 37 3.11 -5.40 0.74
N ARG A 38 3.94 -6.43 0.50
CA ARG A 38 4.90 -6.46 -0.61
C ARG A 38 4.19 -6.47 -1.96
N LEU A 39 3.10 -7.22 -2.09
CA LEU A 39 2.32 -7.26 -3.32
C LEU A 39 1.78 -5.88 -3.68
N ARG A 40 1.20 -5.15 -2.72
CA ARG A 40 0.60 -3.82 -2.95
C ARG A 40 1.57 -2.78 -3.49
N VAL A 41 2.84 -2.83 -3.09
CA VAL A 41 3.84 -1.85 -3.53
C VAL A 41 4.62 -2.31 -4.77
N SER A 42 4.51 -3.57 -5.18
CA SER A 42 5.31 -4.14 -6.27
C SER A 42 4.52 -4.46 -7.53
N ARG A 43 3.21 -4.70 -7.43
CA ARG A 43 2.37 -5.12 -8.55
C ARG A 43 1.01 -4.45 -8.53
N GLU A 44 0.49 -4.19 -9.73
CA GLU A 44 -0.91 -3.79 -9.89
C GLU A 44 -1.81 -4.98 -9.56
N VAL A 45 -2.67 -4.80 -8.55
CA VAL A 45 -3.75 -5.74 -8.23
C VAL A 45 -5.06 -5.03 -8.48
N LYS A 46 -5.79 -5.45 -9.52
CA LYS A 46 -7.05 -4.82 -9.95
C LYS A 46 -8.21 -5.14 -9.03
N GLN A 47 -8.23 -6.35 -8.49
CA GLN A 47 -9.29 -6.75 -7.57
C GLN A 47 -8.96 -6.31 -6.13
N PRO A 48 -9.90 -5.67 -5.43
CA PRO A 48 -9.66 -5.26 -4.05
C PRO A 48 -9.54 -6.49 -3.15
N ILE A 49 -8.52 -6.49 -2.29
CA ILE A 49 -8.36 -7.49 -1.24
C ILE A 49 -9.22 -7.08 -0.04
N SER A 50 -10.03 -8.01 0.47
CA SER A 50 -10.95 -7.75 1.59
C SER A 50 -10.24 -7.18 2.82
N ARG A 51 -10.82 -6.14 3.42
CA ARG A 51 -10.35 -5.56 4.70
C ARG A 51 -10.47 -6.55 5.85
N LEU A 52 -11.51 -7.40 5.85
CA LEU A 52 -11.67 -8.46 6.85
C LEU A 52 -10.50 -9.45 6.77
N MET A 53 -10.20 -9.92 5.56
CA MET A 53 -9.07 -10.85 5.33
C MET A 53 -7.75 -10.21 5.74
N THR A 54 -7.54 -8.94 5.39
CA THR A 54 -6.37 -8.17 5.81
C THR A 54 -6.25 -8.14 7.34
N ALA A 55 -7.33 -7.86 8.06
CA ALA A 55 -7.35 -7.86 9.53
C ALA A 55 -7.05 -9.24 10.13
N MET A 56 -7.52 -10.33 9.50
CA MET A 56 -7.19 -11.70 9.88
C MET A 56 -5.69 -11.99 9.72
N LEU A 57 -5.09 -11.61 8.58
CA LEU A 57 -3.65 -11.76 8.33
C LEU A 57 -2.81 -10.99 9.38
N ILE A 58 -3.18 -9.74 9.68
CA ILE A 58 -2.52 -8.93 10.73
C ILE A 58 -2.64 -9.59 12.10
N SER A 59 -3.81 -10.16 12.43
CA SER A 59 -4.09 -10.76 13.72
C SER A 59 -3.26 -12.03 13.98
N LYS A 60 -2.97 -12.79 12.91
CA LYS A 60 -2.12 -13.99 12.98
C LYS A 60 -0.67 -13.68 13.29
N LYS A 61 -0.09 -12.76 12.52
CA LYS A 61 1.32 -12.41 12.63
C LYS A 61 1.53 -10.99 12.10
N PRO A 62 2.06 -10.07 12.93
CA PRO A 62 2.46 -8.74 12.47
C PRO A 62 3.52 -8.80 11.38
N ALA A 63 3.63 -7.73 10.59
CA ALA A 63 4.63 -7.63 9.53
C ALA A 63 6.06 -7.68 10.08
N SER A 64 6.99 -8.17 9.28
CA SER A 64 8.41 -8.22 9.63
C SER A 64 9.14 -6.92 9.31
N GLY A 65 10.29 -6.71 9.97
CA GLY A 65 11.21 -5.63 9.65
C GLY A 65 11.74 -5.69 8.21
N GLU A 66 11.89 -6.90 7.64
CA GLU A 66 12.35 -7.05 6.26
C GLU A 66 11.29 -6.55 5.26
N THR A 67 10.01 -6.76 5.55
CA THR A 67 8.92 -6.16 4.76
C THR A 67 8.90 -4.65 4.87
N LEU A 68 9.11 -4.09 6.06
CA LEU A 68 9.25 -2.63 6.22
C LEU A 68 10.42 -2.08 5.39
N LYS A 69 11.55 -2.79 5.37
CA LYS A 69 12.70 -2.43 4.54
C LYS A 69 12.37 -2.47 3.05
N TYR A 70 11.61 -3.47 2.61
CA TYR A 70 11.11 -3.58 1.23
C TYR A 70 10.21 -2.38 0.88
N ILE A 71 9.23 -2.07 1.72
CA ILE A 71 8.34 -0.91 1.55
C ILE A 71 9.15 0.39 1.49
N SER A 72 10.15 0.55 2.36
CA SER A 72 11.02 1.74 2.43
C SER A 72 11.97 1.88 1.25
N ALA A 73 12.09 0.87 0.39
CA ALA A 73 12.80 0.95 -0.89
C ALA A 73 11.89 1.46 -2.02
N THR A 74 10.56 1.38 -1.85
CA THR A 74 9.56 1.79 -2.85
C THR A 74 8.90 3.12 -2.49
N ILE A 75 8.52 3.29 -1.22
CA ILE A 75 7.88 4.50 -0.69
C ILE A 75 8.95 5.40 -0.08
N PRO A 76 8.87 6.74 -0.23
CA PRO A 76 9.85 7.64 0.38
C PRO A 76 10.00 7.41 1.89
N LYS A 77 11.25 7.34 2.35
CA LYS A 77 11.60 6.93 3.72
C LYS A 77 11.02 7.83 4.80
N ASP A 78 10.94 9.12 4.55
CA ASP A 78 10.32 10.11 5.42
C ASP A 78 8.81 9.90 5.54
N VAL A 79 8.11 9.52 4.46
CA VAL A 79 6.68 9.17 4.51
C VAL A 79 6.47 7.91 5.35
N VAL A 80 7.30 6.88 5.13
CA VAL A 80 7.24 5.64 5.93
C VAL A 80 7.55 5.93 7.40
N ALA A 81 8.60 6.71 7.69
CA ALA A 81 8.96 7.07 9.06
C ALA A 81 7.85 7.89 9.75
N ALA A 82 7.27 8.87 9.04
CA ALA A 82 6.15 9.66 9.53
C ALA A 82 4.93 8.78 9.86
N SER A 83 4.59 7.82 8.97
CA SER A 83 3.46 6.90 9.21
C SER A 83 3.62 6.03 10.45
N LEU A 84 4.86 5.76 10.84
CA LEU A 84 5.17 4.95 12.02
C LEU A 84 5.42 5.81 13.27
N GLU A 85 5.27 7.13 13.16
CA GLU A 85 5.56 8.11 14.21
C GLU A 85 6.98 7.97 14.77
N ILE A 86 7.94 7.65 13.90
CA ILE A 86 9.34 7.51 14.28
C ILE A 86 10.24 8.50 13.53
N ASN A 87 11.36 8.84 14.16
CA ASN A 87 12.42 9.56 13.48
C ASN A 87 13.01 8.70 12.33
N PRO A 88 13.19 9.25 11.11
CA PRO A 88 13.77 8.53 9.98
C PRO A 88 15.12 7.85 10.27
N THR A 89 15.94 8.43 11.15
CA THR A 89 17.23 7.85 11.56
C THR A 89 17.09 6.54 12.34
N ASN A 90 15.94 6.32 12.98
CA ASN A 90 15.63 5.10 13.73
C ASN A 90 14.93 4.03 12.88
N LEU A 91 14.47 4.37 11.68
CA LEU A 91 13.74 3.45 10.80
C LEU A 91 14.56 2.18 10.49
N SER A 92 15.86 2.33 10.24
CA SER A 92 16.75 1.20 9.94
C SER A 92 16.90 0.19 11.09
N LYS A 93 16.68 0.62 12.34
CA LYS A 93 16.70 -0.27 13.50
C LYS A 93 15.52 -1.24 13.49
N LEU A 94 14.40 -0.85 12.88
CA LEU A 94 13.22 -1.69 12.76
C LEU A 94 13.39 -2.79 11.69
N TYR A 95 14.26 -2.59 10.70
CA TYR A 95 14.44 -3.54 9.60
C TYR A 95 14.88 -4.93 10.04
N ARG A 96 15.59 -5.02 11.17
CA ARG A 96 16.08 -6.30 11.70
C ARG A 96 15.09 -6.98 12.65
N ARG A 97 13.94 -6.37 12.94
CA ARG A 97 12.97 -6.94 13.87
C ARG A 97 12.26 -8.14 13.22
N PRO A 98 12.15 -9.28 13.93
CA PRO A 98 11.40 -10.43 13.41
C PRO A 98 9.91 -10.13 13.23
N ALA A 99 9.37 -9.23 14.05
CA ALA A 99 8.00 -8.71 13.93
C ALA A 99 7.95 -7.25 14.39
N LEU A 100 7.13 -6.45 13.72
CA LEU A 100 6.71 -5.12 14.15
C LEU A 100 5.57 -5.23 15.16
N SER A 101 5.18 -4.11 15.76
CA SER A 101 3.94 -4.07 16.54
C SER A 101 2.72 -4.19 15.61
N ARG A 102 1.58 -4.58 16.19
CA ARG A 102 0.30 -4.61 15.46
C ARG A 102 -0.06 -3.24 14.90
N THR A 103 0.04 -2.19 15.71
CA THR A 103 -0.19 -0.79 15.29
C THR A 103 0.71 -0.40 14.12
N GLN A 104 2.03 -0.68 14.20
CA GLN A 104 2.93 -0.40 13.07
C GLN A 104 2.54 -1.18 11.80
N THR A 105 2.03 -2.39 11.96
CA THR A 105 1.55 -3.19 10.82
C THR A 105 0.29 -2.61 10.21
N GLU A 106 -0.66 -2.13 11.02
CA GLU A 106 -1.88 -1.44 10.57
C GLU A 106 -1.56 -0.08 9.90
N GLU A 107 -0.58 0.65 10.41
CA GLU A 107 -0.09 1.88 9.77
C GLU A 107 0.51 1.58 8.39
N LEU A 108 1.31 0.52 8.25
CA LEU A 108 1.82 0.06 6.95
C LEU A 108 0.72 -0.46 6.02
N ASP A 109 -0.29 -1.15 6.55
CA ASP A 109 -1.46 -1.57 5.78
C ASP A 109 -2.14 -0.37 5.13
N SER A 110 -2.48 0.64 5.93
CA SER A 110 -3.11 1.86 5.44
C SER A 110 -2.19 2.62 4.46
N LEU A 111 -0.90 2.75 4.76
CA LEU A 111 0.07 3.41 3.87
C LEU A 111 0.18 2.73 2.51
N THR A 112 0.41 1.41 2.50
CA THR A 112 0.60 0.65 1.25
C THR A 112 -0.66 0.62 0.40
N LEU A 113 -1.84 0.70 1.00
CA LEU A 113 -3.09 0.78 0.26
C LEU A 113 -3.23 2.11 -0.48
N VAL A 114 -3.04 3.24 0.21
CA VAL A 114 -3.09 4.56 -0.41
C VAL A 114 -2.02 4.70 -1.49
N TRP A 115 -0.81 4.23 -1.21
CA TRP A 115 0.27 4.19 -2.20
C TRP A 115 -0.14 3.42 -3.45
N LYS A 116 -0.68 2.20 -3.30
CA LYS A 116 -1.17 1.38 -4.43
C LYS A 116 -2.26 2.11 -5.21
N ASP A 117 -3.22 2.71 -4.52
CA ASP A 117 -4.35 3.38 -5.16
C ASP A 117 -3.95 4.62 -5.96
N ALA A 118 -2.97 5.38 -5.48
CA ALA A 118 -2.39 6.47 -6.24
C ALA A 118 -1.51 5.96 -7.38
N PHE A 119 -0.50 5.13 -7.06
CA PHE A 119 0.53 4.72 -8.01
C PHE A 119 -0.04 3.95 -9.20
N TYR A 120 -0.88 2.95 -8.96
CA TYR A 120 -1.50 2.18 -10.04
C TYR A 120 -2.82 2.77 -10.49
N GLY A 121 -3.65 3.24 -9.56
CA GLY A 121 -5.00 3.70 -9.87
C GLY A 121 -5.08 5.07 -10.55
N LEU A 122 -4.15 5.99 -10.26
CA LEU A 122 -4.10 7.30 -10.93
C LEU A 122 -3.01 7.38 -12.00
N PHE A 123 -1.84 6.77 -11.74
CA PHE A 123 -0.67 6.94 -12.59
C PHE A 123 -0.28 5.70 -13.39
N SER A 124 -1.05 4.61 -13.31
CA SER A 124 -0.79 3.35 -14.05
C SER A 124 0.65 2.84 -13.90
N GLY A 125 1.25 3.02 -12.71
CA GLY A 125 2.61 2.62 -12.40
C GLY A 125 3.71 3.58 -12.86
N ASN A 126 3.37 4.82 -13.27
CA ASN A 126 4.36 5.81 -13.68
C ASN A 126 5.02 6.50 -12.46
N SER A 127 6.26 6.12 -12.17
CA SER A 127 7.06 6.66 -11.06
C SER A 127 7.37 8.15 -11.16
N GLU A 128 7.55 8.69 -12.36
CA GLU A 128 7.81 10.13 -12.53
C GLU A 128 6.55 10.93 -12.18
N ALA A 129 5.39 10.49 -12.66
CA ALA A 129 4.10 11.12 -12.36
C ALA A 129 3.79 11.06 -10.86
N MET A 130 4.00 9.90 -10.23
CA MET A 130 3.85 9.74 -8.78
C MET A 130 4.77 10.68 -7.99
N THR A 131 6.04 10.77 -8.39
CA THR A 131 7.01 11.65 -7.74
C THR A 131 6.60 13.12 -7.86
N ARG A 132 6.19 13.56 -9.05
CA ARG A 132 5.70 14.93 -9.27
C ARG A 132 4.46 15.21 -8.42
N TRP A 133 3.51 14.27 -8.38
CA TRP A 133 2.28 14.43 -7.61
C TRP A 133 2.54 14.56 -6.11
N LEU A 134 3.44 13.73 -5.55
CA LEU A 134 3.81 13.80 -4.13
C LEU A 134 4.34 15.17 -3.70
N GLU A 135 5.05 15.87 -4.57
CA GLU A 135 5.67 17.18 -4.28
C GLU A 135 4.80 18.37 -4.69
N THR A 136 3.72 18.15 -5.44
CA THR A 136 2.89 19.24 -5.98
C THR A 136 1.78 19.60 -4.99
N PRO A 137 1.70 20.86 -4.52
CA PRO A 137 0.53 21.37 -3.79
C PRO A 137 -0.77 21.14 -4.56
N VAL A 138 -1.76 20.51 -3.92
CA VAL A 138 -3.05 20.23 -4.57
C VAL A 138 -4.10 21.24 -4.07
N PRO A 139 -4.69 22.09 -4.95
CA PRO A 139 -5.69 23.07 -4.54
C PRO A 139 -6.89 22.48 -3.80
N ALA A 140 -7.40 21.34 -4.27
CA ALA A 140 -8.50 20.61 -3.62
C ALA A 140 -8.15 20.09 -2.21
N LEU A 141 -6.86 20.00 -1.90
CA LEU A 141 -6.34 19.64 -0.57
C LEU A 141 -5.85 20.88 0.17
N ASN A 142 -6.48 22.04 -0.03
CA ASN A 142 -6.08 23.32 0.58
C ASN A 142 -4.60 23.70 0.33
N GLY A 143 -4.05 23.29 -0.82
CA GLY A 143 -2.66 23.56 -1.18
C GLY A 143 -1.63 22.74 -0.40
N VAL A 144 -2.02 21.70 0.34
CA VAL A 144 -1.05 20.77 0.93
C VAL A 144 -0.58 19.73 -0.09
N THR A 145 0.59 19.13 0.15
CA THR A 145 1.13 18.10 -0.74
C THR A 145 0.62 16.70 -0.33
N PRO A 146 0.43 15.78 -1.29
CA PRO A 146 0.08 14.40 -0.97
C PRO A 146 1.13 13.73 -0.08
N ARG A 147 2.41 14.08 -0.22
CA ARG A 147 3.49 13.58 0.63
C ARG A 147 3.26 13.87 2.11
N SER A 148 2.86 15.11 2.47
CA SER A 148 2.62 15.47 3.88
C SER A 148 1.40 14.76 4.47
N LEU A 149 0.36 14.53 3.66
CA LEU A 149 -0.85 13.83 4.11
C LEU A 149 -0.60 12.33 4.30
N MET A 150 0.14 11.70 3.38
CA MET A 150 0.39 10.27 3.37
C MET A 150 1.12 9.75 4.62
N GLY A 151 1.93 10.62 5.24
CA GLY A 151 2.63 10.34 6.49
C GLY A 151 1.75 10.23 7.73
N THR A 152 0.44 10.50 7.65
CA THR A 152 -0.47 10.46 8.81
C THR A 152 -1.70 9.61 8.52
N LEU A 153 -2.28 8.96 9.54
CA LEU A 153 -3.50 8.18 9.36
C LEU A 153 -4.69 9.03 8.86
N SER A 154 -4.89 10.20 9.47
CA SER A 154 -5.96 11.12 9.04
C SER A 154 -5.74 11.65 7.62
N GLY A 155 -4.51 12.01 7.27
CA GLY A 155 -4.19 12.46 5.91
C GLY A 155 -4.35 11.37 4.87
N ARG A 156 -4.06 10.10 5.20
CA ARG A 156 -4.35 8.96 4.32
C ARG A 156 -5.84 8.79 4.07
N ARG A 157 -6.72 8.97 5.06
CA ARG A 157 -8.18 8.94 4.84
C ARG A 157 -8.65 10.05 3.90
N VAL A 158 -8.09 11.24 4.03
CA VAL A 158 -8.37 12.36 3.10
C VAL A 158 -7.92 12.00 1.69
N LEU A 159 -6.72 11.41 1.54
CA LEU A 159 -6.23 10.95 0.24
C LEU A 159 -7.06 9.80 -0.32
N GLU A 160 -7.53 8.86 0.50
CA GLU A 160 -8.43 7.77 0.06
C GLU A 160 -9.69 8.36 -0.60
N GLY A 161 -10.37 9.30 0.06
CA GLY A 161 -11.54 10.00 -0.51
C GLY A 161 -11.20 10.72 -1.81
N TYR A 162 -10.18 11.60 -1.76
CA TYR A 162 -9.75 12.36 -2.93
C TYR A 162 -9.39 11.48 -4.14
N ILE A 163 -8.72 10.34 -3.93
CA ILE A 163 -8.39 9.40 -5.01
C ILE A 163 -9.65 8.73 -5.57
N GLN A 164 -10.65 8.43 -4.74
CA GLN A 164 -11.93 7.89 -5.22
C GLN A 164 -12.68 8.92 -6.05
N ASP A 165 -12.75 10.16 -5.59
CA ASP A 165 -13.39 11.28 -6.28
C ASP A 165 -12.78 11.48 -7.69
N LEU A 166 -11.44 11.49 -7.78
CA LEU A 166 -10.73 11.53 -9.06
C LEU A 166 -11.02 10.33 -9.98
N LYS A 167 -11.16 9.12 -9.42
CA LYS A 167 -11.43 7.90 -10.20
C LYS A 167 -12.84 7.90 -10.80
N PHE A 168 -13.81 8.45 -10.08
CA PHE A 168 -15.21 8.47 -10.51
C PHE A 168 -15.64 9.80 -11.14
N GLY A 169 -14.74 10.79 -11.17
CA GLY A 169 -15.03 12.12 -11.73
C GLY A 169 -16.02 12.91 -10.88
N ASP A 170 -16.07 12.63 -9.57
CA ASP A 170 -16.81 13.45 -8.62
C ASP A 170 -15.92 14.63 -8.22
N TYR A 171 -16.34 15.86 -8.53
CA TYR A 171 -15.58 17.09 -8.25
C TYR A 171 -16.46 18.04 -7.43
N SER A 172 -17.09 17.51 -6.38
CA SER A 172 -18.00 18.25 -5.49
C SER A 172 -17.30 19.31 -4.64
#